data_AF-A0A8G1R878-F1
#
_entry.id   AF-A0A8G1R878-F1
#
_cell.length_a   1.000
_cell.length_b   1.000
_cell.length_c   1.000
_cell.angle_alpha   90.00
_cell.angle_beta   90.00
_cell.angle_gamma   90.00
#
_symmetry.space_group_name_H-M   'P 1'
#
loop_
_entity.id
_entity.type
_entity.pdbx_description
1 polymer ?
#
loop_
_entity_poly.entity_id
_entity_poly.type
_entity_poly.pdbx_seq_one_letter_code
_entity_poly.pdbx_strand_id
1 'polypeptide(L)' 'MQTSNFEPIAVIGFGLKLPQQASTPEGFWDLLIQGRSARTETPADRFNAEAFYKATATGDRQRVGTVC' A
#
# COMPACT_ATOMS: atom_id res chain seq x y z
N MET A 1 -30.65 -17.86 -4.31
CA MET A 1 -30.08 -16.61 -4.84
C MET A 1 -30.59 -15.48 -3.95
N GLN A 2 -29.71 -14.83 -3.20
CA GLN A 2 -30.10 -13.80 -2.23
C GLN A 2 -30.21 -12.46 -2.97
N THR A 3 -31.41 -11.91 -3.10
CA THR A 3 -31.61 -10.53 -3.56
C THR A 3 -31.50 -9.62 -2.36
N SER A 4 -30.34 -8.98 -2.19
CA SER A 4 -30.15 -7.92 -1.21
C SER A 4 -31.23 -6.86 -1.43
N ASN A 5 -31.98 -6.53 -0.38
CA ASN A 5 -33.14 -5.62 -0.44
C ASN A 5 -32.73 -4.12 -0.59
N PHE A 6 -31.52 -3.87 -1.07
CA PHE A 6 -30.92 -2.54 -1.20
C PHE A 6 -30.74 -2.20 -2.68
N GLU A 7 -30.89 -0.92 -3.01
CA GLU A 7 -30.55 -0.41 -4.34
C GLU A 7 -29.04 -0.63 -4.58
N PRO A 8 -28.64 -1.29 -5.69
CA PRO A 8 -27.25 -1.55 -5.99
C PRO A 8 -26.54 -0.24 -6.34
N ILE A 9 -25.47 0.07 -5.60
CA ILE A 9 -24.64 1.25 -5.85
C ILE A 9 -23.52 0.89 -6.80
N ALA A 10 -23.50 1.51 -7.97
CA ALA A 10 -22.44 1.33 -8.95
C ALA A 10 -21.25 2.25 -8.66
N VAL A 11 -20.03 1.67 -8.68
CA VAL A 11 -18.79 2.45 -8.68
C VAL A 11 -18.45 2.78 -10.13
N ILE A 12 -18.70 4.03 -10.53
CA ILE A 12 -18.47 4.50 -11.91
C ILE A 12 -17.06 5.04 -12.14
N GLY A 13 -16.26 5.20 -11.09
CA GLY A 13 -14.88 5.67 -11.17
C GLY A 13 -14.21 5.76 -9.80
N PHE A 14 -12.88 5.85 -9.82
CA PHE A 14 -12.03 6.01 -8.64
C PHE A 14 -10.72 6.73 -9.02
N GLY A 15 -10.06 7.35 -8.03
CA GLY A 15 -8.77 8.03 -8.21
C GLY A 15 -7.70 7.36 -7.35
N LEU A 16 -6.50 7.18 -7.91
CA LEU A 16 -5.40 6.49 -7.24
C LEU A 16 -4.15 7.36 -7.15
N LYS A 17 -3.49 7.30 -5.98
CA LYS A 17 -2.14 7.79 -5.79
C LYS A 17 -1.40 6.82 -4.89
N LEU A 18 -0.94 5.74 -5.49
CA LEU A 18 -0.31 4.63 -4.81
C LEU A 18 1.17 4.53 -5.20
N PRO A 19 2.00 3.94 -4.34
CA PRO A 19 3.43 3.68 -4.60
C PRO A 19 3.66 2.74 -5.79
N GLN A 20 4.92 2.63 -6.24
CA GLN A 20 5.35 1.71 -7.30
C GLN A 20 4.55 1.84 -8.61
N GLN A 21 4.31 3.08 -9.05
CA GLN A 21 3.65 3.40 -10.33
C GLN A 21 2.17 2.96 -10.41
N ALA A 22 1.52 2.60 -9.30
CA ALA A 22 0.10 2.28 -9.23
C ALA A 22 -0.82 3.53 -9.13
N SER A 23 -0.41 4.64 -9.76
CA SER A 23 -1.23 5.87 -9.82
C SER A 23 -2.21 5.87 -11.00
N THR A 24 -2.16 4.86 -11.86
CA THR A 24 -3.15 4.61 -12.93
C THR A 24 -3.95 3.34 -12.63
N PRO A 25 -5.18 3.20 -13.15
CA PRO A 25 -5.96 1.98 -13.01
C PRO A 25 -5.20 0.74 -13.51
N GLU A 26 -4.48 0.85 -14.63
CA GLU A 26 -3.71 -0.24 -15.22
C GLU A 26 -2.54 -0.64 -14.33
N GLY A 27 -1.79 0.34 -13.80
CA GLY A 27 -0.65 0.09 -12.91
C GLY A 27 -1.09 -0.54 -11.59
N PHE A 28 -2.25 -0.13 -11.07
CA PHE A 28 -2.84 -0.76 -9.89
C PHE A 28 -3.28 -2.19 -10.15
N TRP A 29 -3.96 -2.44 -11.27
CA TRP A 29 -4.42 -3.78 -11.59
C TRP A 29 -3.26 -4.75 -11.86
N ASP A 30 -2.22 -4.28 -12.54
CA ASP A 30 -0.98 -5.03 -12.75
C ASP A 30 -0.31 -5.38 -11.41
N LEU A 31 -0.22 -4.43 -10.48
CA LEU A 31 0.34 -4.66 -9.15
C LEU A 31 -0.42 -5.76 -8.39
N LEU A 32 -1.75 -5.75 -8.47
CA LEU A 32 -2.60 -6.76 -7.82
C LEU A 32 -2.43 -8.14 -8.47
N ILE A 33 -2.48 -8.23 -9.80
CA ILE A 33 -2.34 -9.49 -10.54
C ILE A 33 -0.97 -10.12 -10.25
N GLN A 34 0.09 -9.31 -10.20
CA GLN A 34 1.43 -9.81 -9.92
C GLN A 34 1.69 -10.08 -8.44
N GLY A 35 0.78 -9.71 -7.54
CA GLY A 35 0.94 -9.91 -6.09
C GLY A 35 2.17 -9.22 -5.51
N ARG A 36 2.64 -8.12 -6.13
CA ARG A 36 3.87 -7.44 -5.72
C ARG A 36 3.65 -6.65 -4.43
N SER A 37 4.66 -6.66 -3.56
CA SER A 37 4.70 -5.75 -2.42
C SER A 37 5.23 -4.39 -2.86
N ALA A 38 4.48 -3.33 -2.61
CA ALA A 38 4.94 -1.96 -2.88
C ALA A 38 5.79 -1.36 -1.77
N ARG A 39 6.01 -2.10 -0.67
CA ARG A 39 6.63 -1.57 0.54
C ARG A 39 8.11 -1.27 0.29
N THR A 40 8.52 -0.03 0.51
CA THR A 40 9.92 0.40 0.40
C THR A 40 10.43 1.03 1.68
N GLU A 41 11.76 1.03 1.86
CA GLU A 41 12.37 1.79 2.94
C GLU A 41 11.95 3.26 2.88
N THR A 42 11.82 3.89 4.05
CA THR A 42 11.45 5.30 4.14
C THR A 42 12.46 6.14 3.38
N PRO A 43 12.03 6.93 2.38
CA PRO A 43 12.92 7.84 1.67
C PRO A 43 13.57 8.83 2.64
N ALA A 44 14.89 9.02 2.54
CA ALA A 44 15.64 9.94 3.41
C ALA A 44 15.15 11.39 3.34
N ASP A 45 14.53 11.78 2.23
CA ASP A 45 13.89 13.09 2.00
C ASP A 45 12.60 13.30 2.84
N ARG A 46 11.97 12.22 3.34
CA ARG A 46 10.76 12.34 4.16
C ARG A 46 11.10 12.68 5.61
N PHE A 47 11.91 11.82 6.24
CA PHE A 47 12.42 12.00 7.59
C PHE A 47 13.52 10.97 7.87
N ASN A 48 14.38 11.24 8.86
CA ASN A 48 15.41 10.31 9.31
C ASN A 48 14.78 9.16 10.11
N ALA A 49 14.45 8.06 9.43
CA ALA A 49 13.84 6.88 10.06
C ALA A 49 14.76 6.17 11.06
N GLU A 50 16.09 6.22 10.87
CA GLU A 50 17.05 5.56 11.76
C GLU A 50 17.08 6.20 13.14
N ALA A 51 16.95 7.54 13.21
CA ALA A 51 16.92 8.27 14.48
C ALA A 51 15.76 7.86 15.38
N PHE A 52 14.66 7.34 14.81
CA PHE A 52 13.47 6.91 15.53
C PHE A 52 13.34 5.38 15.61
N TYR A 53 14.22 4.63 14.95
CA TYR A 53 14.16 3.18 14.95
C TYR A 53 14.75 2.61 16.24
N LYS A 54 13.95 1.82 16.97
CA LYS A 54 14.43 1.02 18.11
C LYS A 54 13.99 -0.44 17.92
N ALA A 55 14.97 -1.31 17.68
CA ALA A 55 14.72 -2.75 17.68
C ALA A 55 14.40 -3.20 19.12
N THR A 56 13.21 -3.78 19.34
CA THR A 56 12.95 -4.59 20.53
C THR A 56 13.63 -5.95 20.36
N ALA A 57 13.93 -6.65 21.46
CA ALA A 57 14.73 -7.88 21.49
C ALA A 57 14.02 -9.06 20.80
N THR A 58 13.97 -9.01 19.48
CA THR A 58 13.73 -10.06 18.49
C THR A 58 14.02 -9.31 17.20
N GLY A 59 15.15 -9.60 16.55
CA GLY A 59 15.76 -8.79 15.48
C GLY A 59 14.96 -8.70 14.18
N ASP A 60 13.69 -8.31 14.25
CA ASP A 60 12.81 -8.13 13.12
C ASP A 60 12.93 -6.69 12.61
N ARG A 61 14.00 -6.46 11.82
CA ARG A 61 14.16 -5.24 11.01
C ARG A 61 13.09 -5.11 9.93
N GLN A 62 12.33 -6.17 9.66
CA GLN A 62 11.36 -6.21 8.57
C GLN A 62 10.08 -5.44 8.89
N ARG A 63 9.86 -4.90 10.09
CA ARG A 63 8.62 -4.17 10.40
C ARG A 63 8.75 -2.66 10.57
N VAL A 64 9.96 -2.09 10.52
CA VAL A 64 10.15 -0.71 10.97
C VAL A 64 10.97 0.09 9.97
N GLY A 65 10.52 1.30 9.65
CA GLY A 65 11.13 2.14 8.62
C GLY A 65 10.72 1.79 7.19
N THR A 66 9.65 1.00 7.02
CA THR A 66 9.09 0.70 5.70
C THR A 66 7.72 1.36 5.60
N VAL A 67 7.61 2.34 4.71
CA VAL A 67 6.36 3.04 4.44
C VAL A 67 5.88 2.60 3.05
N CYS A 68 4.56 2.50 2.90
CA CYS A 68 3.92 2.20 1.61
C CYS A 68 4.31 3.25 0.58
#